data_AF-A0A3N5QNF0-F1
#
_entry.id   AF-A0A3N5QNF0-F1
#
_cell.length_a   1.000
_cell.length_b   1.000
_cell.length_c   1.000
_cell.angle_alpha   90.00
_cell.angle_beta   90.00
_cell.angle_gamma   90.00
#
_symmetry.space_group_name_H-M   'P 1'
#
loop_
_entity.id
_entity.type
_entity.pdbx_description
1 polymer ?
#
loop_
_entity_poly.entity_id
_entity_poly.type
_entity_poly.pdbx_seq_one_letter_code
_entity_poly.pdbx_strand_id
1 'polypeptide(L)'
;MDKKYLVLNIEPEYRSDLENLPWDTPLNEWNDKQVKFLEIRKGISKHTVRFIKTKDFSFAIKQTNPISAYFESETFTKLLQKGIHTLIPAGYIFYKKNLFEKNTKEKESLAFIVTILEAKSIPHSILFKWDFSDT
;
A
#
# COMPACT_ATOMS: atom_id res chain seq x y z
N MET A 1 6.45 -8.00 15.61
CA MET A 1 5.72 -6.74 15.79
C MET A 1 4.77 -6.79 16.99
N ASP A 2 4.84 -5.79 17.87
CA ASP A 2 3.84 -5.58 18.93
C ASP A 2 2.61 -4.86 18.36
N LYS A 3 1.45 -5.55 18.35
CA LYS A 3 0.21 -5.07 17.72
C LYS A 3 -0.40 -3.86 18.43
N LYS A 4 -0.02 -3.53 19.67
CA LYS A 4 -0.57 -2.36 20.39
C LYS A 4 -0.15 -1.01 19.78
N TYR A 5 0.91 -1.01 18.96
CA TYR A 5 1.40 0.18 18.25
C TYR A 5 0.87 0.29 16.82
N LEU A 6 0.00 -0.63 16.42
CA LEU A 6 -0.51 -0.76 15.07
C LEU A 6 -1.91 -0.15 14.97
N VAL A 7 -2.06 0.81 14.06
CA VAL A 7 -3.36 1.33 13.63
C VAL A 7 -3.67 0.73 12.26
N LEU A 8 -4.66 -0.16 12.21
CA LEU A 8 -5.12 -0.80 10.98
C LEU A 8 -6.46 -0.18 10.56
N ASN A 9 -6.43 0.72 9.58
CA ASN A 9 -7.64 1.19 8.91
C ASN A 9 -7.70 0.52 7.53
N ILE A 10 -8.18 -0.71 7.53
CA ILE A 10 -8.26 -1.57 6.35
C ILE A 10 -9.65 -2.17 6.25
N GLU A 11 -10.11 -2.39 5.02
CA GLU A 11 -11.40 -3.04 4.80
C GLU A 11 -11.41 -4.45 5.41
N PRO A 12 -12.53 -4.89 6.02
CA PRO A 12 -12.60 -6.15 6.74
C PRO A 12 -12.16 -7.37 5.92
N GLU A 13 -12.45 -7.40 4.62
CA GLU A 13 -12.11 -8.55 3.77
C GLU A 13 -10.59 -8.75 3.59
N TYR A 14 -9.77 -7.72 3.75
CA TYR A 14 -8.31 -7.80 3.56
C TYR A 14 -7.55 -7.99 4.87
N ARG A 15 -8.26 -7.97 6.02
CA ARG A 15 -7.63 -7.93 7.33
C ARG A 15 -6.72 -9.13 7.59
N SER A 16 -7.19 -10.35 7.34
CA SER A 16 -6.45 -11.59 7.60
C SER A 16 -5.11 -11.65 6.85
N ASP A 17 -5.09 -11.14 5.63
CA ASP A 17 -3.91 -11.11 4.76
C ASP A 17 -2.90 -10.02 5.16
N LEU A 18 -3.38 -8.90 5.72
CA LEU A 18 -2.55 -7.73 5.99
C LEU A 18 -2.08 -7.63 7.44
N GLU A 19 -2.84 -8.11 8.43
CA GLU A 19 -2.59 -7.80 9.84
C GLU A 19 -1.26 -8.33 10.41
N ASN A 20 -0.68 -9.35 9.78
CA ASN A 20 0.53 -10.05 10.26
C ASN A 20 1.79 -9.70 9.46
N LEU A 21 1.69 -8.76 8.51
CA LEU A 21 2.85 -8.24 7.78
C LEU A 21 3.77 -7.39 8.69
N PRO A 22 5.05 -7.22 8.35
CA PRO A 22 6.05 -6.56 9.21
C PRO A 22 5.93 -5.03 9.18
N TRP A 23 4.80 -4.48 9.62
CA TRP A 23 4.52 -3.04 9.61
C TRP A 23 5.42 -2.20 10.54
N ASP A 24 6.16 -2.84 11.43
CA ASP A 24 7.18 -2.22 12.28
C ASP A 24 8.53 -2.01 11.57
N THR A 25 8.64 -2.42 10.31
CA THR A 25 9.86 -2.35 9.51
C THR A 25 9.67 -1.43 8.31
N PRO A 26 10.64 -0.55 7.96
CA PRO A 26 10.61 0.21 6.71
C PRO A 26 10.43 -0.70 5.49
N LEU A 27 9.60 -0.29 4.53
CA LEU A 27 9.21 -1.12 3.38
C LEU A 27 10.38 -1.49 2.46
N ASN A 28 11.44 -0.69 2.45
CA ASN A 28 12.67 -0.99 1.71
C ASN A 28 13.47 -2.13 2.35
N GLU A 29 13.28 -2.40 3.64
CA GLU A 29 13.97 -3.41 4.44
C GLU A 29 13.18 -4.73 4.58
N TRP A 30 11.94 -4.77 4.08
CA TRP A 30 11.18 -6.04 4.01
C TRP A 30 11.90 -7.05 3.10
N ASN A 31 11.85 -8.32 3.46
CA ASN A 31 12.59 -9.40 2.78
C ASN A 31 11.72 -10.63 2.47
N ASP A 32 12.19 -11.46 1.52
CA ASP A 32 11.46 -12.62 0.99
C ASP A 32 11.18 -13.72 2.03
N LYS A 33 11.87 -13.71 3.18
CA LYS A 33 11.62 -14.67 4.25
C LYS A 33 10.31 -14.39 4.99
N GLN A 34 9.81 -13.15 4.90
CA GLN A 34 8.63 -12.69 5.63
C GLN A 34 7.44 -12.44 4.70
N VAL A 35 7.69 -12.08 3.45
CA VAL A 35 6.66 -11.65 2.51
C VAL A 35 7.00 -12.14 1.11
N LYS A 36 6.02 -12.70 0.39
CA LYS A 36 6.19 -13.08 -1.00
C LYS A 36 6.05 -11.86 -1.91
N PHE A 37 7.17 -11.37 -2.45
CA PHE A 37 7.14 -10.24 -3.38
C PHE A 37 6.72 -10.65 -4.79
N LEU A 38 6.16 -9.67 -5.51
CA LEU A 38 5.86 -9.76 -6.94
C LEU A 38 6.77 -8.79 -7.70
N GLU A 39 7.42 -9.30 -8.76
CA GLU A 39 8.23 -8.47 -9.65
C GLU A 39 7.34 -7.80 -10.70
N ILE A 40 6.99 -6.54 -10.46
CA ILE A 40 6.15 -5.75 -11.36
C ILE A 40 6.93 -4.54 -11.83
N ARG A 41 6.90 -4.29 -13.14
CA ARG A 41 7.46 -3.07 -13.73
C ARG A 41 6.76 -1.86 -13.14
N LYS A 42 7.49 -1.10 -12.32
CA LYS A 42 7.04 0.16 -11.75
C LYS A 42 7.70 1.34 -12.46
N GLY A 43 6.97 2.43 -12.60
CA GLY A 43 7.55 3.72 -13.00
C GLY A 43 8.50 4.27 -11.93
N ILE A 44 9.16 5.38 -12.26
CA ILE A 44 10.00 6.11 -11.30
C ILE A 44 9.07 6.70 -10.22
N SER A 45 9.07 6.09 -9.04
CA SER A 45 8.35 6.60 -7.87
C SER A 45 9.34 7.21 -6.89
N LYS A 46 9.02 8.40 -6.36
CA LYS A 46 9.77 9.02 -5.25
C LYS A 46 9.64 8.24 -3.95
N HIS A 47 8.59 7.44 -3.81
CA HIS A 47 8.29 6.66 -2.62
C HIS A 47 8.58 5.18 -2.83
N THR A 48 8.99 4.49 -1.76
CA THR A 48 9.16 3.03 -1.78
C THR A 48 7.81 2.37 -2.00
N VAL A 49 7.71 1.60 -3.09
CA VAL A 49 6.56 0.77 -3.44
C VAL A 49 7.02 -0.68 -3.59
N ARG A 50 6.31 -1.60 -2.95
CA ARG A 50 6.47 -3.05 -3.05
C ARG A 50 5.14 -3.69 -3.44
N PHE A 51 5.21 -4.74 -4.23
CA PHE A 51 4.06 -5.57 -4.59
C PHE A 51 4.20 -6.91 -3.92
N ILE A 52 3.12 -7.40 -3.33
CA ILE A 52 3.14 -8.63 -2.53
C ILE A 52 1.99 -9.54 -2.92
N LYS A 53 2.20 -10.85 -2.76
CA LYS A 53 1.16 -11.87 -2.86
C LYS A 53 0.89 -12.44 -1.48
N THR A 54 -0.36 -12.38 -1.05
CA THR A 54 -0.82 -13.03 0.18
C THR A 54 -1.63 -14.28 -0.17
N LYS A 55 -2.34 -14.86 0.80
CA LYS A 55 -3.10 -16.09 0.59
C LYS A 55 -4.24 -15.84 -0.39
N ASP A 56 -5.04 -14.81 -0.13
CA ASP A 56 -6.29 -14.58 -0.84
C ASP A 56 -6.11 -13.49 -1.91
N PHE A 57 -5.32 -12.45 -1.62
CA PHE A 57 -5.18 -11.27 -2.48
C PHE A 57 -3.75 -11.01 -2.96
N SER A 58 -3.60 -9.96 -3.78
CA SER A 58 -2.32 -9.37 -4.15
C SER A 58 -2.42 -7.87 -3.89
N PHE A 59 -1.37 -7.25 -3.38
CA PHE A 59 -1.40 -5.85 -2.97
C PHE A 59 -0.23 -5.07 -3.52
N ALA A 60 -0.45 -3.78 -3.76
CA ALA A 60 0.61 -2.78 -3.81
C ALA A 60 0.64 -2.03 -2.48
N ILE A 61 1.83 -1.95 -1.87
CA ILE A 61 2.07 -1.23 -0.63
C ILE A 61 3.00 -0.08 -0.94
N LYS A 62 2.63 1.13 -0.53
CA LYS A 62 3.47 2.32 -0.65
C LYS A 62 3.71 2.92 0.72
N GLN A 63 4.99 3.11 1.06
CA GLN A 63 5.38 3.81 2.29
C GLN A 63 5.40 5.32 2.06
N THR A 64 4.80 6.06 2.98
CA THR A 64 4.70 7.53 2.94
C THR A 64 4.57 8.08 4.36
N ASN A 65 4.09 9.31 4.54
CA ASN A 65 3.73 9.88 5.84
C ASN A 65 2.24 9.66 6.17
N PRO A 66 1.82 9.73 7.46
CA PRO A 66 0.44 9.45 7.85
C PRO A 66 -0.62 10.28 7.14
N ILE A 67 -0.35 11.57 6.94
CA ILE A 67 -1.28 12.51 6.31
C ILE A 67 -1.51 12.11 4.85
N SER A 68 -0.43 11.85 4.10
CA SER A 68 -0.51 11.43 2.71
C SER A 68 -1.19 10.08 2.54
N ALA A 69 -0.90 9.10 3.41
CA ALA A 69 -1.54 7.79 3.35
C ALA A 69 -3.07 7.88 3.54
N TYR A 70 -3.51 8.67 4.53
CA TYR A 70 -4.94 8.93 4.76
C TYR A 70 -5.59 9.60 3.55
N PHE A 71 -5.06 10.75 3.11
CA PHE A 71 -5.69 11.51 2.03
C PHE A 71 -5.71 10.76 0.70
N GLU A 72 -4.70 9.96 0.41
CA GLU A 72 -4.65 9.20 -0.83
C GLU A 72 -5.66 8.05 -0.81
N SER A 73 -5.80 7.33 0.31
CA SER A 73 -6.84 6.32 0.49
C SER A 73 -8.23 6.93 0.30
N GLU A 74 -8.49 8.05 0.98
CA GLU A 74 -9.76 8.79 0.85
C GLU A 74 -10.01 9.28 -0.59
N THR A 75 -8.96 9.69 -1.28
CA THR A 75 -9.07 10.16 -2.67
C THR A 75 -9.47 9.01 -3.58
N PHE A 76 -8.84 7.83 -3.46
CA PHE A 76 -9.24 6.66 -4.24
C PHE A 76 -10.68 6.25 -3.96
N THR A 77 -11.09 6.21 -2.68
CA THR A 77 -12.47 5.93 -2.30
C THR A 77 -13.46 6.90 -2.96
N LYS A 78 -13.18 8.21 -2.90
CA LYS A 78 -14.05 9.24 -3.50
C LYS A 78 -14.11 9.16 -5.02
N LEU A 79 -13.01 8.82 -5.68
CA LEU A 79 -12.97 8.63 -7.13
C LEU A 79 -13.82 7.43 -7.54
N LEU A 80 -13.69 6.29 -6.84
CA LEU A 80 -14.51 5.10 -7.10
C LEU A 80 -16.00 5.37 -6.86
N GLN A 81 -16.36 6.09 -5.79
CA GLN A 81 -17.74 6.51 -5.52
C GLN A 81 -18.32 7.40 -6.63
N LYS A 82 -17.47 8.13 -7.36
CA LYS A 82 -17.85 8.93 -8.53
C LYS A 82 -17.85 8.14 -9.83
N GLY A 83 -17.59 6.84 -9.80
CA GLY A 83 -17.49 5.98 -10.98
C GLY A 83 -16.20 6.19 -11.79
N ILE A 84 -15.20 6.88 -11.24
CA ILE A 84 -13.91 7.09 -11.89
C ILE A 84 -13.03 5.86 -11.63
N HIS A 85 -12.54 5.25 -12.70
CA HIS A 85 -11.63 4.12 -12.59
C HIS A 85 -10.29 4.55 -11.98
N THR A 86 -9.91 3.92 -10.88
CA THR A 86 -8.66 4.17 -10.14
C THR A 86 -8.26 2.91 -9.36
N LEU A 87 -7.13 2.96 -8.65
CA LEU A 87 -6.72 1.92 -7.71
C LEU A 87 -7.80 1.68 -6.64
N ILE A 88 -8.03 0.40 -6.31
CA ILE A 88 -8.94 0.01 -5.24
C ILE A 88 -8.18 0.09 -3.90
N PRO A 89 -8.56 0.99 -2.97
CA PRO A 89 -7.91 1.08 -1.68
C PRO A 89 -8.31 -0.14 -0.83
N ALA A 90 -7.31 -0.87 -0.32
CA ALA A 90 -7.52 -1.83 0.76
C ALA A 90 -7.50 -1.13 2.13
N GLY A 91 -6.90 0.07 2.19
CA GLY A 91 -6.86 0.95 3.34
C GLY A 91 -5.47 1.55 3.58
N TYR A 92 -5.25 2.01 4.81
CA TYR A 92 -3.97 2.55 5.27
C TYR A 92 -3.61 2.03 6.66
N ILE A 93 -2.31 1.97 6.92
CA ILE A 93 -1.75 1.35 8.12
C ILE A 93 -0.67 2.25 8.69
N PHE A 94 -0.73 2.48 10.01
CA PHE A 94 0.31 3.20 10.74
C PHE A 94 0.91 2.29 11.80
N TYR A 95 2.22 2.36 11.93
CA TYR A 95 2.95 1.81 13.05
C TYR A 95 3.70 2.93 13.75
N LYS A 96 3.39 3.17 15.02
CA LYS A 96 4.05 4.21 15.80
C LYS A 96 4.23 3.75 17.24
N LYS A 97 5.49 3.59 17.63
CA LYS A 97 5.87 3.47 19.04
C LYS A 97 5.61 4.81 19.72
N ASN A 98 5.07 4.77 20.94
CA ASN A 98 4.85 5.94 21.79
C ASN A 98 3.86 6.97 21.20
N LEU A 99 2.71 6.50 20.73
CA LEU A 99 1.63 7.34 20.17
C LEU A 99 1.27 8.55 21.05
N PHE A 100 1.44 8.42 22.38
CA PHE A 100 1.04 9.37 23.42
C PHE A 100 2.20 10.16 24.06
N GLU A 101 3.46 9.94 23.68
CA GLU A 101 4.59 10.67 24.28
C GLU A 101 4.91 11.95 23.51
N LYS A 102 4.88 13.09 24.20
CA LYS A 102 5.00 14.44 23.61
C LYS A 102 6.43 14.88 23.22
N ASN A 103 7.47 14.12 23.60
CA ASN A 103 8.86 14.63 23.63
C ASN A 103 9.94 13.74 23.00
N THR A 104 9.59 12.75 22.18
CA THR A 104 10.59 11.97 21.44
C THR A 104 10.93 12.66 20.11
N LYS A 105 12.21 13.00 19.92
CA LYS A 105 12.79 13.49 18.67
C LYS A 105 12.39 12.57 17.50
N GLU A 106 11.37 12.95 16.72
CA GLU A 106 11.04 12.59 15.31
C GLU A 106 11.35 11.18 14.72
N LYS A 107 11.58 10.15 15.53
CA LYS A 107 11.87 8.76 15.11
C LYS A 107 10.88 7.84 15.81
N GLU A 108 10.07 6.96 15.22
CA GLU A 108 9.97 6.34 13.90
C GLU A 108 8.47 6.00 13.71
N SER A 109 7.69 6.88 13.08
CA SER A 109 6.33 6.50 12.65
C SER A 109 6.38 6.03 11.20
N LEU A 110 5.94 4.80 10.96
CA LEU A 110 5.80 4.25 9.63
C LEU A 110 4.34 4.37 9.20
N ALA A 111 4.13 4.79 7.96
CA ALA A 111 2.79 4.90 7.39
C ALA A 111 2.78 4.32 5.97
N PHE A 112 1.70 3.60 5.68
CA PHE A 112 1.54 2.86 4.46
C PHE A 112 0.14 3.06 3.91
N ILE A 113 0.03 3.20 2.60
CA ILE A 113 -1.21 2.99 1.87
C ILE A 113 -1.14 1.64 1.17
N VAL A 114 -2.25 0.91 1.20
CA VAL A 114 -2.40 -0.43 0.61
C VAL A 114 -3.52 -0.38 -0.42
N THR A 115 -3.23 -0.84 -1.63
CA THR A 115 -4.21 -0.97 -2.71
C THR A 115 -4.23 -2.39 -3.25
N ILE A 116 -5.39 -2.83 -3.73
CA ILE A 116 -5.52 -4.10 -4.43
C ILE A 116 -4.75 -4.04 -5.74
N LEU A 117 -3.98 -5.09 -5.98
CA LEU A 117 -3.32 -5.32 -7.25
C LEU A 117 -4.17 -6.30 -8.06
N GLU A 118 -5.11 -5.76 -8.83
CA GLU A 118 -5.91 -6.56 -9.76
C GLU A 118 -5.10 -6.94 -11.00
N ALA A 119 -5.31 -8.16 -11.49
CA ALA A 119 -4.65 -8.69 -12.69
C ALA A 119 -4.99 -7.94 -13.99
N LYS A 120 -5.87 -6.93 -13.95
CA LYS A 120 -6.34 -6.16 -15.11
C LYS A 120 -5.63 -4.82 -15.31
N SER A 121 -4.70 -4.47 -14.43
CA SER A 121 -3.87 -3.27 -14.58
C SER A 121 -2.74 -3.54 -15.58
N ILE A 122 -2.92 -3.14 -16.84
CA ILE A 122 -1.84 -3.14 -17.83
C ILE A 122 -0.92 -1.94 -17.51
N PRO A 123 0.38 -2.16 -17.23
CA PRO A 123 1.32 -1.07 -17.04
C PRO A 123 1.28 -0.11 -18.24
N HIS A 124 1.35 1.19 -17.99
CA HIS A 124 1.34 2.22 -19.03
C HIS A 124 2.41 1.97 -20.12
N SER A 125 3.57 1.41 -19.75
CA SER A 125 4.62 1.05 -20.71
C SER A 125 4.26 -0.10 -21.66
N ILE A 126 3.27 -0.92 -21.29
CA ILE A 126 2.70 -1.98 -22.11
C ILE A 126 1.50 -1.43 -22.90
N LEU A 127 0.63 -0.65 -22.26
CA LEU A 127 -0.55 -0.06 -22.91
C LEU A 127 -0.18 0.83 -24.10
N PHE A 128 0.84 1.68 -23.97
CA PHE A 128 1.28 2.60 -25.04
C PHE A 128 2.28 1.98 -26.03
N LYS A 129 2.57 0.68 -25.90
CA LYS A 129 3.28 -0.09 -26.92
C LYS A 129 2.35 -0.79 -27.90
N TRP A 130 1.05 -0.85 -27.60
CA TRP A 130 0.08 -1.34 -28.55
C TRP A 130 -0.17 -0.24 -29.57
N ASP A 131 0.01 -0.56 -30.85
CA ASP A 131 -0.51 0.26 -31.94
C ASP A 131 -2.03 0.21 -31.79
N PHE A 132 -2.61 1.31 -31.30
CA PHE A 132 -4.06 1.51 -31.36
C PHE A 132 -4.41 1.72 -32.84
N SER A 133 -4.61 0.63 -33.57
CA SER A 133 -5.27 0.71 -34.87
C SER A 133 -6.76 0.84 -34.62
N ASP A 134 -7.35 1.97 -35.02
CA ASP A 134 -8.79 2.13 -35.07
C ASP A 134 -9.39 1.04 -35.96
N THR A 135 -10.25 0.19 -35.40
CA THR A 135 -11.21 -0.65 -36.13
C THR A 135 -12.59 -0.05 -36.04
#